data_AF-R2T6I6-F1
#
_entry.id   AF-R2T6I6-F1
#
_cell.length_a   1.000
_cell.length_b   1.000
_cell.length_c   1.000
_cell.angle_alpha   90.00
_cell.angle_beta   90.00
_cell.angle_gamma   90.00
#
_symmetry.space_group_name_H-M   'P 1'
#
loop_
_entity.id
_entity.type
_entity.pdbx_description
1 polymer ?
#
loop_
_entity_poly.entity_id
_entity_poly.type
_entity_poly.pdbx_seq_one_letter_code
_entity_poly.pdbx_strand_id
1 'polypeptide(L)'
;MSKYFKLIDAIDTITTLNVASQKEGVTAYSHIRLKPGERYELGDDKVFRQSLKNIQIERPYSQQLVNELTSLNIDYTESFCKSCGGRIKKISYFAIEFIEE
;
A
#
# COMPACT_ATOMS: atom_id res chain seq x y z
N MET A 1 14.73 -12.92 2.93
CA MET A 1 14.43 -11.99 1.81
C MET A 1 13.04 -12.33 1.35
N SER A 2 12.10 -11.40 1.46
CA SER A 2 10.72 -11.59 1.00
C SER A 2 10.67 -11.99 -0.47
N LYS A 3 10.04 -13.13 -0.76
CA LYS A 3 9.89 -13.66 -2.13
C LYS A 3 8.65 -13.10 -2.81
N TYR A 4 7.61 -12.84 -2.02
CA TYR A 4 6.31 -12.43 -2.50
C TYR A 4 5.86 -11.13 -1.84
N PHE A 5 4.91 -10.48 -2.50
CA PHE A 5 4.13 -9.39 -1.95
C PHE A 5 2.65 -9.58 -2.30
N LYS A 6 1.77 -8.99 -1.49
CA LYS A 6 0.33 -8.94 -1.74
C LYS A 6 -0.25 -7.62 -1.22
N LEU A 7 -1.50 -7.33 -1.58
CA LEU A 7 -2.27 -6.33 -0.83
C LEU A 7 -2.44 -6.81 0.62
N ILE A 8 -2.38 -5.87 1.57
CA ILE A 8 -2.72 -6.15 2.96
C ILE A 8 -4.17 -6.64 3.06
N ASP A 9 -4.46 -7.44 4.09
CA ASP A 9 -5.77 -8.11 4.22
C ASP A 9 -6.94 -7.15 4.49
N ALA A 10 -6.68 -5.90 4.89
CA ALA A 10 -7.71 -4.87 5.03
C ALA A 10 -8.18 -4.28 3.68
N ILE A 11 -7.62 -4.72 2.54
CA ILE A 11 -8.02 -4.28 1.20
C ILE A 11 -8.73 -5.44 0.50
N ASP A 12 -10.06 -5.39 0.49
CA ASP A 12 -10.96 -6.41 -0.05
C ASP A 12 -11.34 -6.21 -1.53
N THR A 13 -10.82 -5.16 -2.16
CA THR A 13 -11.13 -4.77 -3.54
C THR A 13 -9.89 -4.71 -4.42
N ILE A 14 -10.09 -5.00 -5.71
CA ILE A 14 -9.02 -4.92 -6.71
C ILE A 14 -8.48 -3.49 -6.74
N THR A 15 -7.18 -3.33 -6.51
CA THR A 15 -6.54 -2.04 -6.35
C THR A 15 -5.44 -1.84 -7.38
N THR A 16 -5.47 -0.71 -8.07
CA THR A 16 -4.40 -0.28 -8.97
C THR A 16 -3.45 0.64 -8.23
N LEU A 17 -2.16 0.30 -8.23
CA LEU A 17 -1.12 1.04 -7.53
C LEU A 17 -0.11 1.60 -8.52
N ASN A 18 0.31 2.84 -8.30
CA ASN A 18 1.41 3.45 -9.05
C ASN A 18 2.74 2.94 -8.49
N VAL A 19 3.63 2.53 -9.38
CA VAL A 19 4.95 1.98 -9.04
C VAL A 19 6.04 2.59 -9.90
N ALA A 20 7.23 2.72 -9.33
CA ALA A 20 8.46 2.99 -10.06
C ALA A 20 9.25 1.69 -10.23
N SER A 21 9.92 1.52 -11.36
CA SER A 21 10.76 0.35 -11.68
C SER A 21 11.97 0.78 -12.49
N GLN A 22 13.03 -0.02 -12.52
CA GLN A 22 14.19 0.22 -13.36
C GLN A 22 14.00 -0.49 -14.70
N LYS A 23 14.02 0.27 -15.80
CA LYS A 23 13.97 -0.25 -17.17
C LYS A 23 15.09 0.36 -17.98
N GLU A 24 15.96 -0.47 -18.57
CA GLU A 24 17.04 -0.02 -19.46
C GLU A 24 17.93 1.08 -18.83
N GLY A 25 18.18 0.99 -17.53
CA GLY A 25 18.99 1.97 -16.78
C GLY A 25 18.25 3.23 -16.32
N VAL A 26 16.99 3.44 -16.72
CA VAL A 26 16.16 4.59 -16.30
C VAL A 26 15.04 4.18 -15.35
N THR A 27 14.60 5.11 -14.50
CA THR A 27 13.41 4.91 -13.65
C THR A 27 12.15 5.15 -14.47
N ALA A 28 11.34 4.10 -14.65
CA ALA A 28 10.07 4.13 -15.33
C ALA A 28 8.90 4.04 -14.34
N TYR A 29 7.92 4.93 -14.48
CA TYR A 29 6.68 4.92 -13.71
C TYR A 29 5.61 4.14 -14.46
N SER A 30 4.91 3.26 -13.75
CA SER A 30 3.85 2.43 -14.29
C SER A 30 2.79 2.14 -13.24
N HIS A 31 1.81 1.31 -13.58
CA HIS A 31 0.77 0.86 -12.67
C HIS A 31 0.73 -0.66 -12.63
N ILE A 32 0.44 -1.21 -11.46
CA ILE A 32 0.15 -2.63 -11.26
C ILE A 32 -1.25 -2.77 -10.70
N ARG A 33 -1.95 -3.83 -11.10
CA ARG A 33 -3.30 -4.14 -10.63
C ARG A 33 -3.23 -5.39 -9.77
N LEU A 34 -3.53 -5.25 -8.49
CA LEU A 34 -3.43 -6.33 -7.51
C LEU A 34 -4.83 -6.77 -7.08
N LYS A 35 -5.01 -8.09 -6.94
CA LYS A 35 -6.23 -8.67 -6.37
C LYS A 35 -6.03 -8.98 -4.88
N PRO A 36 -7.08 -8.85 -4.06
CA PRO A 36 -7.07 -9.27 -2.67
C PRO A 36 -6.67 -10.74 -2.52
N GLY A 37 -5.80 -11.04 -1.55
CA GLY A 37 -5.33 -12.39 -1.25
C GLY A 37 -4.38 -13.04 -2.27
N GLU A 38 -4.18 -12.43 -3.45
CA GLU A 38 -3.28 -12.95 -4.48
C GLU A 38 -1.83 -12.57 -4.18
N ARG A 39 -0.91 -13.54 -4.31
CA ARG A 39 0.53 -13.36 -4.09
C ARG A 39 1.23 -13.11 -5.42
N TYR A 40 2.11 -12.13 -5.44
CA TYR A 40 2.89 -11.74 -6.61
C TYR A 40 4.38 -11.87 -6.32
N GLU A 41 5.15 -12.36 -7.29
CA GLU A 41 6.60 -12.44 -7.17
C GLU A 41 7.22 -11.04 -7.14
N LEU A 42 8.11 -10.81 -6.18
CA LEU A 42 8.71 -9.48 -5.97
C LEU A 42 9.76 -9.13 -7.04
N GLY A 43 10.45 -10.13 -7.59
CA GLY A 43 11.60 -9.95 -8.48
C GLY A 43 12.80 -9.27 -7.79
N ASP A 44 13.82 -8.92 -8.58
CA ASP A 44 15.10 -8.37 -8.09
C ASP A 44 15.23 -6.84 -8.23
N ASP A 45 14.23 -6.18 -8.82
CA ASP A 45 14.26 -4.73 -9.03
C ASP A 45 14.12 -3.98 -7.69
N LYS A 46 15.24 -3.36 -7.27
CA LYS A 46 15.32 -2.59 -6.02
C LYS A 46 14.43 -1.34 -6.05
N VAL A 47 14.30 -0.68 -7.19
CA VAL A 47 13.45 0.52 -7.35
C VAL A 47 11.99 0.11 -7.19
N PHE A 48 11.60 -1.00 -7.82
CA PHE A 48 10.27 -1.58 -7.66
C PHE A 48 9.95 -1.97 -6.22
N ARG A 49 10.85 -2.71 -5.57
CA ARG A 49 10.68 -3.08 -4.16
C ARG A 49 10.55 -1.86 -3.24
N GLN A 50 11.37 -0.83 -3.46
CA GLN A 50 11.30 0.39 -2.65
C GLN A 50 10.03 1.18 -2.93
N SER A 51 9.57 1.21 -4.18
CA SER A 51 8.29 1.80 -4.55
C SER A 51 7.15 1.12 -3.77
N LEU A 52 7.09 -0.21 -3.78
CA LEU A 52 6.05 -0.96 -3.06
C LEU A 52 6.04 -0.68 -1.56
N LYS A 53 7.22 -0.63 -0.92
CA LYS A 53 7.36 -0.33 0.52
C LYS A 53 6.80 1.03 0.92
N ASN A 54 6.80 1.98 0.00
CA ASN A 54 6.43 3.36 0.29
C ASN A 54 4.97 3.68 -0.09
N ILE A 55 4.24 2.74 -0.69
CA ILE A 55 2.86 2.98 -1.11
C ILE A 55 1.96 3.00 0.12
N GLN A 56 1.37 4.17 0.35
CA GLN A 56 0.32 4.38 1.33
C GLN A 56 -0.99 4.69 0.62
N ILE A 57 -2.09 4.21 1.21
CA ILE A 57 -3.45 4.56 0.82
C ILE A 57 -4.01 5.48 1.89
N GLU A 58 -4.59 6.59 1.45
CA GLU A 58 -5.36 7.48 2.31
C GLU A 58 -6.86 7.25 2.12
N ARG A 59 -7.57 7.09 3.23
CA ARG A 59 -9.04 7.05 3.28
C ARG A 59 -9.58 8.07 4.27
N PRO A 60 -10.82 8.58 4.07
CA PRO A 60 -11.52 9.28 5.12
C PRO A 60 -11.58 8.44 6.39
N TYR A 61 -11.48 9.09 7.54
CA TYR A 61 -11.59 8.40 8.82
C TYR A 61 -12.95 7.73 8.98
N SER A 62 -12.94 6.45 9.36
CA SER A 62 -14.11 5.75 9.86
C SER A 62 -13.70 4.85 11.02
N GLN A 63 -14.56 4.75 12.04
CA GLN A 63 -14.30 3.86 13.17
C GLN A 63 -14.24 2.38 12.73
N GLN A 64 -15.01 2.02 11.71
CA GLN A 64 -14.99 0.68 11.12
C GLN A 64 -13.61 0.32 10.57
N LEU A 65 -13.00 1.21 9.77
CA LEU A 65 -11.68 1.00 9.20
C LEU A 65 -10.59 0.94 10.29
N VAL A 66 -10.69 1.79 11.31
CA VAL A 66 -9.78 1.72 12.48
C VAL A 66 -9.86 0.36 13.16
N ASN A 67 -11.06 -0.12 13.44
CA ASN A 67 -11.27 -1.39 14.10
C ASN A 67 -10.73 -2.56 13.26
N GLU A 68 -10.94 -2.51 11.94
CA GLU A 68 -10.44 -3.50 11.00
C GLU A 68 -8.90 -3.53 10.97
N LEU A 69 -8.26 -2.38 10.73
CA LEU A 69 -6.78 -2.27 10.73
C LEU A 69 -6.19 -2.73 12.07
N THR A 70 -6.80 -2.34 13.18
CA THR A 70 -6.36 -2.77 14.53
C THR A 70 -6.51 -4.27 14.71
N SER A 71 -7.63 -4.87 14.28
CA SER A 71 -7.88 -6.32 14.41
C SER A 71 -6.89 -7.16 13.60
N LEU A 72 -6.36 -6.60 12.52
CA LEU A 72 -5.37 -7.22 11.65
C LEU A 72 -3.92 -6.86 12.03
N ASN A 73 -3.71 -6.11 13.12
CA ASN A 73 -2.40 -5.58 13.55
C ASN A 73 -1.67 -4.78 12.44
N ILE A 74 -2.43 -3.99 11.67
CA ILE A 74 -1.88 -3.13 10.62
C ILE A 74 -1.67 -1.72 11.18
N ASP A 75 -0.44 -1.24 11.10
CA ASP A 75 -0.08 0.11 11.50
C ASP A 75 -0.70 1.15 10.56
N TYR A 76 -1.23 2.22 11.16
CA TYR A 76 -1.81 3.34 10.44
C TYR A 76 -1.55 4.66 11.14
N THR A 77 -1.71 5.76 10.41
CA THR A 77 -1.61 7.13 10.94
C THR A 77 -2.90 7.88 10.71
N GLU A 78 -3.28 8.71 11.69
CA GLU A 78 -4.42 9.61 11.57
C GLU A 78 -3.93 11.04 11.34
N SER A 79 -4.51 11.73 10.37
CA SER A 79 -4.17 13.13 10.10
C SER A 79 -5.39 13.95 9.73
N PHE A 80 -5.34 15.24 9.99
CA PHE A 80 -6.35 16.18 9.51
C PHE A 80 -5.90 16.78 8.19
N CYS A 81 -6.80 16.80 7.21
CA CYS A 81 -6.53 17.34 5.88
C CYS A 81 -6.28 18.85 5.96
N LYS A 82 -5.04 19.26 5.72
CA LYS A 82 -4.65 20.68 5.71
C LYS A 82 -5.38 21.48 4.63
N SER A 83 -5.52 20.90 3.43
CA SER A 83 -6.21 21.54 2.29
C SER A 83 -7.71 21.76 2.54
N CYS A 84 -8.32 21.02 3.47
CA CYS A 84 -9.72 21.19 3.87
C CYS A 84 -9.87 22.04 5.15
N GLY A 85 -8.83 22.79 5.55
CA GLY A 85 -8.85 23.58 6.78
C GLY A 85 -8.97 22.74 8.05
N GLY A 86 -8.54 21.47 8.01
CA GLY A 86 -8.61 20.56 9.16
C GLY A 86 -9.97 19.90 9.40
N ARG A 87 -10.96 20.11 8.52
CA ARG A 87 -12.32 19.57 8.70
C ARG A 87 -12.45 18.06 8.49
N ILE A 88 -11.57 17.49 7.68
CA ILE A 88 -11.62 16.07 7.31
C ILE A 88 -10.48 15.35 8.01
N LYS A 89 -10.81 14.35 8.82
CA LYS A 89 -9.85 13.40 9.37
C LYS A 89 -9.63 12.26 8.36
N LYS A 90 -8.39 11.85 8.18
CA LYS A 90 -7.98 10.77 7.27
C LYS A 90 -7.17 9.74 8.03
N ILE A 91 -7.19 8.52 7.49
CA ILE A 91 -6.36 7.39 7.91
C ILE A 91 -5.42 7.08 6.75
N SER A 92 -4.13 6.96 7.01
CA SER A 92 -3.11 6.52 6.04
C SER A 92 -2.43 5.24 6.52
N TYR A 93 -2.31 4.25 5.65
CA TYR A 93 -1.73 2.94 5.95
C TYR A 93 -1.01 2.38 4.74
N PHE A 94 -0.03 1.49 4.95
CA PHE A 94 0.70 0.83 3.87
C PHE A 94 -0.19 -0.18 3.15
N ALA A 95 -0.13 -0.19 1.81
CA ALA A 95 -1.00 -1.04 1.01
C ALA A 95 -0.48 -2.46 0.81
N ILE A 96 0.82 -2.69 1.06
CA ILE A 96 1.52 -3.91 0.66
C ILE A 96 2.08 -4.64 1.88
N GLU A 97 1.84 -5.94 1.92
CA GLU A 97 2.49 -6.88 2.84
C GLU A 97 3.58 -7.65 2.10
N PHE A 98 4.74 -7.83 2.73
CA PHE A 98 5.85 -8.62 2.20
C PHE A 98 5.93 -9.97 2.91
N ILE A 99 5.96 -11.06 2.15
CA ILE A 99 5.92 -12.43 2.67
C ILE A 99 7.31 -13.05 2.50
N GLU A 100 7.89 -13.50 3.62
CA GLU A 100 9.08 -14.37 3.63
C GLU A 100 8.65 -15.83 3.61
N GLU A 101 9.27 -16.63 2.74
CA GLU A 101 9.18 -18.09 2.71
C GLU A 101 10.55 -18.70 2.95
#